data_AF-A0AAU3ASX5-F1
#
_entry.id   AF-A0AAU3ASX5-F1
#
_cell.length_a   1.000
_cell.length_b   1.000
_cell.length_c   1.000
_cell.angle_alpha   90.00
_cell.angle_beta   90.00
_cell.angle_gamma   90.00
#
_symmetry.space_group_name_H-M   'P 1'
#
loop_
_entity.id
_entity.type
_entity.pdbx_description
1 polymer ?
#
loop_
_entity_poly.entity_id
_entity_poly.type
_entity_poly.pdbx_seq_one_letter_code
_entity_poly.pdbx_strand_id
1 'polypeptide(L)'
;MNLSSLALLLFAVFSSAGGQIMLKHGMRTAAVAVEHGGGSIALRAATSPWIVAGLVVFAVSAVAWMSTLARVPLSIAYPFNALGYLLIVLASSTVLHERTSGWTWAGSLLVVVGLFTVMAGQQR
;
A
#
# COMPACT_ATOMS: atom_id res chain seq x y z
N MET A 1 -11.28 -6.13 19.66
CA MET A 1 -10.89 -4.86 19.01
C MET A 1 -12.12 -3.98 18.93
N ASN A 2 -12.05 -2.68 19.27
CA ASN A 2 -13.20 -1.78 19.12
C ASN A 2 -13.34 -1.30 17.66
N LEU A 3 -14.54 -0.86 17.27
CA LEU A 3 -14.84 -0.46 15.89
C LEU A 3 -13.94 0.69 15.41
N SER A 4 -13.63 1.64 16.30
CA SER A 4 -12.77 2.79 15.99
C SER A 4 -11.34 2.38 15.66
N SER A 5 -10.73 1.46 16.40
CA SER A 5 -9.38 0.96 16.09
C SER A 5 -9.36 0.13 14.81
N LEU A 6 -10.43 -0.62 14.51
CA LEU A 6 -10.56 -1.32 13.22
C LEU A 6 -10.65 -0.33 12.06
N ALA A 7 -11.47 0.71 12.18
CA ALA A 7 -11.61 1.74 11.16
C ALA A 7 -10.28 2.49 10.92
N LEU A 8 -9.54 2.83 11.99
CA LEU A 8 -8.21 3.44 11.89
C LEU A 8 -7.19 2.52 11.21
N LEU A 9 -7.19 1.23 11.56
CA LEU A 9 -6.30 0.24 10.95
C LEU A 9 -6.56 0.07 9.46
N LEU A 10 -7.83 -0.10 9.08
CA LEU A 10 -8.23 -0.20 7.67
C LEU A 10 -7.90 1.10 6.93
N PHE A 11 -8.23 2.26 7.51
CA PHE A 11 -7.85 3.53 6.92
C PHE A 11 -6.34 3.63 6.67
N ALA A 12 -5.51 3.30 7.66
CA ALA A 12 -4.06 3.31 7.53
C ALA A 12 -3.58 2.41 6.38
N VAL A 13 -4.05 1.16 6.33
CA VAL A 13 -3.65 0.18 5.31
C VAL A 13 -4.08 0.60 3.90
N PHE A 14 -5.34 1.02 3.73
CA PHE A 14 -5.88 1.41 2.43
C PHE A 14 -5.24 2.73 1.94
N SER A 15 -5.05 3.71 2.83
CA SER A 15 -4.32 4.93 2.49
C SER A 15 -2.86 4.63 2.13
N SER A 16 -2.19 3.69 2.82
CA SER A 16 -0.83 3.26 2.46
C SER A 16 -0.79 2.70 1.04
N ALA A 17 -1.70 1.78 0.72
CA ALA A 17 -1.80 1.20 -0.62
C ALA A 17 -2.05 2.27 -1.68
N GLY A 18 -3.00 3.17 -1.46
CA GLY A 18 -3.27 4.28 -2.37
C GLY A 18 -2.06 5.20 -2.57
N GLY A 19 -1.39 5.60 -1.49
CA GLY A 19 -0.18 6.42 -1.53
C GLY A 19 0.94 5.75 -2.34
N GLN A 20 1.18 4.45 -2.13
CA GLN A 20 2.18 3.70 -2.89
C GLN A 20 1.87 3.65 -4.39
N ILE A 21 0.60 3.50 -4.76
CA ILE A 21 0.17 3.51 -6.16
C ILE A 21 0.39 4.89 -6.80
N MET A 22 0.06 5.98 -6.09
CA MET A 22 0.32 7.36 -6.56
C MET A 22 1.83 7.62 -6.73
N LEU A 23 2.64 7.20 -5.76
CA LEU A 23 4.11 7.31 -5.83
C LEU A 23 4.66 6.55 -7.03
N LYS A 24 4.22 5.30 -7.25
CA LYS A 24 4.63 4.48 -8.38
C LYS A 24 4.25 5.13 -9.72
N HIS A 25 3.04 5.66 -9.84
CA HIS A 25 2.59 6.38 -11.02
C HIS A 25 3.42 7.65 -11.27
N GLY A 26 3.66 8.45 -10.23
CA GLY A 26 4.48 9.65 -10.30
C GLY A 26 5.95 9.37 -10.66
N MET A 27 6.52 8.28 -10.16
CA MET A 27 7.88 7.86 -10.51
C MET A 27 7.98 7.38 -11.96
N ARG A 28 6.97 6.67 -12.47
CA ARG A 28 6.92 6.25 -13.87
C ARG A 28 6.87 7.44 -14.82
N THR A 29 6.03 8.44 -14.51
CA THR A 29 5.95 9.67 -15.32
C THR A 29 7.25 10.47 -15.27
N ALA A 30 7.90 10.56 -14.10
CA ALA A 30 9.22 11.18 -13.97
C ALA A 30 10.31 10.46 -14.79
N ALA A 31 10.33 9.12 -14.77
CA ALA A 31 11.27 8.32 -15.55
C ALA A 31 11.10 8.55 -17.06
N VAL A 32 9.87 8.47 -17.57
CA VAL A 32 9.56 8.73 -18.99
C VAL A 32 9.97 10.14 -19.41
N ALA A 33 9.78 11.15 -18.55
CA ALA A 33 10.19 12.52 -18.83
C ALA A 33 11.72 12.68 -18.92
N VAL A 34 12.47 11.94 -18.10
CA VAL A 34 13.95 11.91 -18.16
C VAL A 34 14.43 11.18 -19.40
N GLU A 35 13.80 10.07 -19.79
CA GLU A 35 14.17 9.33 -21.02
C GLU A 35 14.04 10.19 -22.29
N HIS A 36 12.99 11.01 -22.39
CA HIS A 36 12.75 11.84 -23.59
C HIS A 36 13.45 13.20 -23.57
N GLY A 37 13.66 13.79 -22.39
CA GLY A 37 14.13 15.18 -22.26
C GLY A 37 15.44 15.35 -21.48
N GLY A 38 16.01 14.27 -20.97
CA GLY A 38 17.17 14.31 -20.08
C GLY A 38 16.89 15.00 -18.73
N GLY A 39 17.94 15.14 -17.92
CA GLY A 39 17.90 15.78 -16.61
C GLY A 39 17.83 14.81 -15.43
N SER A 40 17.72 15.37 -14.22
CA SER A 40 17.72 14.58 -12.98
C SER A 40 16.34 14.02 -12.66
N ILE A 41 16.27 12.69 -12.49
CA ILE A 41 15.06 12.01 -12.03
C ILE A 41 14.60 12.51 -10.66
N ALA A 42 15.53 12.88 -9.77
CA ALA A 42 15.21 13.40 -8.45
C ALA A 42 14.46 14.73 -8.53
N LEU A 43 14.87 15.63 -9.43
CA LEU A 43 14.21 16.92 -9.62
C LEU A 43 12.82 16.74 -10.23
N ARG A 44 12.71 15.90 -11.27
CA ARG A 44 11.42 15.58 -11.91
C ARG A 44 10.46 14.95 -10.90
N ALA A 45 10.97 14.04 -10.08
CA ALA A 45 10.21 13.39 -9.03
C ALA A 45 9.72 14.39 -7.98
N ALA A 46 10.60 15.28 -7.51
CA ALA A 46 10.26 16.30 -6.52
C ALA A 46 9.17 17.28 -7.01
N THR A 47 9.14 17.58 -8.31
CA THR A 47 8.12 18.46 -8.92
C THR A 47 6.84 17.73 -9.33
N SER A 48 6.78 16.40 -9.21
CA SER A 48 5.62 15.61 -9.65
C SER A 48 4.47 15.74 -8.64
N PRO A 49 3.29 16.27 -9.05
CA PRO A 49 2.15 16.39 -8.15
C PRO A 49 1.69 15.04 -7.58
N TRP A 50 1.81 13.97 -8.37
CA TRP A 50 1.48 12.61 -7.95
C TRP A 50 2.39 12.10 -6.85
N ILE A 51 3.69 12.45 -6.88
CA ILE A 51 4.63 12.05 -5.85
C ILE A 51 4.37 12.81 -4.56
N VAL A 52 4.18 14.13 -4.66
CA VAL A 52 3.86 14.96 -3.49
C VAL A 52 2.56 14.49 -2.83
N ALA A 53 1.50 14.30 -3.61
CA ALA A 53 0.23 13.82 -3.10
C ALA A 53 0.36 12.40 -2.51
N GLY A 54 1.06 11.49 -3.20
CA GLY A 54 1.33 10.14 -2.69
C GLY A 54 2.11 10.14 -1.37
N LEU A 55 3.10 11.02 -1.23
CA LEU A 55 3.90 11.16 0.00
C LEU A 55 3.05 11.72 1.15
N VAL A 56 2.18 12.70 0.88
CA VAL A 56 1.24 13.22 1.88
C VAL A 56 0.28 12.14 2.35
N VAL A 57 -0.32 11.39 1.42
CA VAL A 57 -1.21 10.26 1.75
C VAL A 57 -0.47 9.20 2.56
N PHE A 58 0.78 8.89 2.19
CA PHE A 58 1.62 7.93 2.91
C PHE A 58 1.99 8.41 4.32
N ALA A 59 2.28 9.70 4.50
CA ALA A 59 2.52 10.30 5.80
C ALA A 59 1.29 10.24 6.71
N VAL A 60 0.10 10.56 6.16
CA VAL A 60 -1.18 10.44 6.88
C VAL A 60 -1.45 8.98 7.29
N SER A 61 -1.20 8.04 6.37
CA SER A 61 -1.27 6.61 6.64
C SER A 61 -0.34 6.20 7.78
N ALA A 62 0.90 6.67 7.80
CA ALA A 62 1.87 6.38 8.85
C ALA A 62 1.40 6.88 10.23
N VAL A 63 0.79 8.07 10.30
CA VAL A 63 0.21 8.59 11.55
C VAL A 63 -0.96 7.72 12.03
N ALA A 64 -1.85 7.32 11.11
CA ALA A 64 -2.94 6.41 11.43
C ALA A 64 -2.43 5.03 11.88
N TRP A 65 -1.36 4.53 11.27
CA TRP A 65 -0.70 3.28 11.64
C TRP A 65 -0.09 3.36 13.05
N MET A 66 0.68 4.40 13.35
CA MET A 66 1.23 4.63 14.70
C MET A 66 0.11 4.72 15.75
N SER A 67 -0.99 5.40 15.43
CA SER A 67 -2.17 5.51 16.30
C SER A 67 -2.84 4.15 16.54
N THR A 68 -2.82 3.27 15.53
CA THR A 68 -3.33 1.90 15.62
C THR A 68 -2.43 1.04 16.50
N LEU A 69 -1.11 1.11 16.32
CA LEU A 69 -0.14 0.38 17.13
C LEU A 69 -0.17 0.76 18.61
N ALA A 70 -0.57 2.00 18.93
CA ALA A 70 -0.77 2.43 20.31
C ALA A 70 -2.00 1.76 20.97
N ARG A 71 -2.93 1.18 20.19
CA ARG A 71 -4.23 0.67 20.67
C ARG A 71 -4.42 -0.83 20.44
N VAL A 72 -3.72 -1.40 19.48
CA VAL A 72 -3.92 -2.77 18.99
C VAL A 72 -2.58 -3.51 19.05
N PRO A 73 -2.53 -4.73 19.64
CA PRO A 73 -1.36 -5.58 19.60
C PRO A 73 -0.84 -5.77 18.18
N LEU A 74 0.48 -5.72 18.02
CA LEU A 74 1.16 -5.83 16.72
C LEU A 74 0.76 -7.10 15.97
N SER A 75 0.57 -8.21 16.69
CA SER A 75 0.18 -9.51 16.15
C SER A 75 -1.23 -9.52 15.54
N ILE A 76 -2.13 -8.64 15.99
CA ILE A 76 -3.48 -8.46 15.42
C ILE A 76 -3.43 -7.48 14.24
N ALA A 77 -2.59 -6.45 14.31
CA ALA A 77 -2.50 -5.41 13.27
C ALA A 77 -1.78 -5.89 12.01
N TYR A 78 -0.68 -6.62 12.14
CA TYR A 78 0.14 -7.09 11.01
C TYR A 78 -0.61 -7.90 9.95
N PRO A 79 -1.53 -8.82 10.31
CA PRO A 79 -2.39 -9.50 9.35
C PRO A 79 -3.08 -8.55 8.35
N PHE A 80 -3.46 -7.34 8.78
CA PHE A 80 -4.08 -6.37 7.89
C PHE A 80 -3.11 -5.74 6.88
N ASN A 81 -1.79 -5.78 7.10
CA ASN A 81 -0.83 -5.39 6.05
C ASN A 81 -0.88 -6.33 4.85
N ALA A 82 -1.17 -7.62 5.05
CA ALA A 82 -1.38 -8.55 3.94
C ALA A 82 -2.55 -8.12 3.06
N LEU A 83 -3.61 -7.55 3.64
CA LEU A 83 -4.71 -6.94 2.89
C LEU A 83 -4.22 -5.74 2.06
N GLY A 84 -3.38 -4.88 2.63
CA GLY A 84 -2.74 -3.76 1.90
C GLY A 84 -1.91 -4.23 0.71
N TYR A 85 -1.12 -5.29 0.88
CA TYR A 85 -0.38 -5.92 -0.21
C TYR A 85 -1.31 -6.39 -1.33
N LEU A 86 -2.41 -7.08 -1.00
CA LEU A 86 -3.38 -7.55 -2.00
C LEU A 86 -4.01 -6.38 -2.76
N LEU A 87 -4.34 -5.29 -2.07
CA LEU A 87 -4.83 -4.07 -2.70
C LEU A 87 -3.80 -3.47 -3.66
N ILE A 88 -2.52 -3.47 -3.29
CA ILE A 88 -1.45 -2.99 -4.17
C ILE A 88 -1.33 -3.88 -5.41
N VAL A 89 -1.34 -5.21 -5.26
CA VAL A 89 -1.30 -6.14 -6.41
C VAL A 89 -2.50 -5.91 -7.33
N LEU A 90 -3.70 -5.80 -6.76
CA LEU A 90 -4.93 -5.52 -7.49
C LEU A 90 -4.88 -4.18 -8.22
N ALA A 91 -4.44 -3.12 -7.54
CA ALA A 91 -4.33 -1.79 -8.11
C ALA A 91 -3.20 -1.70 -9.15
N SER A 92 -2.08 -2.40 -8.96
CA SER A 92 -1.02 -2.53 -9.96
C SER A 92 -1.53 -3.18 -11.24
N SER A 93 -2.35 -4.22 -11.12
CA SER A 93 -2.96 -4.90 -12.27
C SER A 93 -4.00 -4.03 -12.99
N THR A 94 -4.87 -3.35 -12.23
CA THR A 94 -6.04 -2.62 -12.78
C THR A 94 -5.77 -1.16 -13.12
N VAL A 95 -5.05 -0.43 -12.27
CA VAL A 95 -4.78 1.01 -12.42
C VAL A 95 -3.51 1.23 -13.23
N LEU A 96 -2.42 0.53 -12.90
CA LEU A 96 -1.14 0.71 -13.61
C LEU A 96 -0.99 -0.19 -14.84
N HIS A 97 -1.92 -1.13 -15.04
CA HIS A 97 -1.91 -2.11 -16.13
C HIS A 97 -0.59 -2.89 -16.20
N GLU A 98 0.01 -3.16 -15.03
CA GLU A 98 1.25 -3.93 -14.95
C GLU A 98 0.94 -5.42 -15.19
N ARG A 99 1.76 -6.08 -16.02
CA ARG A 99 1.61 -7.52 -16.29
C ARG A 99 1.80 -8.31 -14.99
N THR A 100 0.69 -8.80 -14.46
CA THR A 100 0.67 -9.62 -13.25
C THR A 100 0.68 -11.09 -13.66
N SER A 101 1.71 -11.83 -13.22
CA SER A 101 1.83 -13.25 -13.57
C SER A 101 0.71 -14.07 -12.90
N GLY A 102 0.29 -15.17 -13.53
CA GLY A 102 -0.63 -16.13 -12.90
C GLY A 102 -0.09 -16.67 -11.56
N TRP A 103 1.24 -16.76 -11.42
CA TRP A 103 1.90 -17.11 -10.15
C TRP A 103 1.74 -16.05 -9.07
N THR A 104 1.69 -14.76 -9.43
CA THR A 104 1.45 -13.66 -8.48
C THR A 104 0.03 -13.75 -7.91
N TRP A 105 -0.94 -14.12 -8.75
CA TRP A 105 -2.32 -14.35 -8.31
C TRP A 105 -2.43 -15.60 -7.43
N ALA A 106 -1.78 -16.70 -7.80
CA ALA A 106 -1.74 -17.91 -6.98
C ALA A 106 -1.09 -17.62 -5.60
N GLY A 107 0.03 -16.90 -5.56
CA GLY A 107 0.67 -16.46 -4.33
C GLY A 107 -0.21 -15.52 -3.50
N SER A 108 -0.94 -14.61 -4.16
CA SER A 108 -1.89 -13.71 -3.49
C SER A 108 -3.03 -14.48 -2.82
N LEU A 109 -3.55 -15.53 -3.47
CA LEU A 109 -4.54 -16.42 -2.87
C LEU A 109 -3.97 -17.15 -1.64
N LEU A 110 -2.72 -17.60 -1.69
CA LEU A 110 -2.06 -18.21 -0.53
C LEU A 110 -1.88 -17.21 0.62
N VAL A 111 -1.58 -15.94 0.33
CA VAL A 111 -1.53 -14.87 1.34
C VAL A 111 -2.90 -14.65 1.99
N VAL A 112 -3.98 -14.65 1.20
CA VAL A 112 -5.36 -14.58 1.73
C VAL A 112 -5.64 -15.75 2.67
N VAL A 113 -5.32 -16.98 2.27
CA VAL A 113 -5.52 -18.18 3.09
C VAL A 113 -4.68 -18.13 4.37
N GLY A 114 -3.42 -17.69 4.28
CA GLY A 114 -2.54 -17.48 5.42
C GLY A 114 -3.10 -16.45 6.39
N LEU A 115 -3.62 -15.34 5.87
CA LEU A 115 -4.30 -14.30 6.66
C LEU A 115 -5.49 -14.86 7.44
N PHE A 116 -6.38 -15.62 6.79
CA PHE A 116 -7.50 -16.28 7.48
C PHE A 116 -7.03 -17.24 8.57
N THR A 117 -5.99 -18.03 8.30
CA THR A 117 -5.41 -18.96 9.27
C THR A 117 -4.86 -18.24 10.50
N VAL A 118 -4.12 -17.14 10.30
CA VAL A 118 -3.58 -16.33 11.40
C VAL A 118 -4.71 -15.71 12.23
N MET A 119 -5.72 -15.12 11.58
CA MET A 119 -6.86 -14.54 12.29
C MET A 119 -7.66 -15.58 13.09
N ALA A 120 -7.84 -16.78 12.54
CA ALA A 120 -8.49 -17.88 13.24
C ALA A 120 -7.67 -18.37 14.45
N GLY A 121 -6.34 -18.39 14.33
CA GLY A 121 -5.43 -18.75 15.43
C GLY A 121 -5.43 -17.74 16.58
N GLN A 122 -5.68 -16.46 16.30
CA GLN A 122 -5.73 -15.41 17.31
C GLN A 122 -7.05 -15.35 18.11
N GLN A 123 -8.09 -16.08 17.68
CA GLN A 123 -9.36 -16.18 18.39
C GLN A 123 -9.38 -17.27 19.48
N ARG A 124 -8.31 -18.06 19.59
CA ARG A 124 -8.09 -19.05 20.66
C ARG A 124 -7.11 -18.53 21.69
#